data_AF-A0A7X3R714-F1
#
_entry.id   AF-A0A7X3R714-F1
#
_cell.length_a   1.000
_cell.length_b   1.000
_cell.length_c   1.000
_cell.angle_alpha   90.00
_cell.angle_beta   90.00
_cell.angle_gamma   90.00
#
_symmetry.space_group_name_H-M   'P 1'
#
loop_
_entity.id
_entity.type
_entity.pdbx_description
1 polymer ?
#
loop_
_entity_poly.entity_id
_entity_poly.type
_entity_poly.pdbx_seq_one_letter_code
_entity_poly.pdbx_strand_id
1 'polypeptide(L)'
;MYADRKSWPLEEIVVRLSHAKIHASHCETCETTEGKVDRIERDIELIGDLSGEQQVRLLEIADRCPVHRTLHSEILVETRLYDP
;
A
#
# COMPACT_ATOMS: atom_id res chain seq x y z
N MET A 1 9.47 -11.66 8.74
CA MET A 1 10.12 -10.49 9.42
C MET A 1 9.04 -9.69 10.16
N TYR A 2 9.31 -9.13 11.35
CA TYR A 2 8.33 -8.73 12.39
C TYR A 2 7.55 -9.90 13.00
N ALA A 3 6.65 -10.55 12.26
CA ALA A 3 5.89 -11.71 12.74
C ALA A 3 6.82 -12.84 13.22
N ASP A 4 7.81 -13.22 12.41
CA ASP A 4 8.80 -14.25 12.75
C ASP A 4 9.63 -13.85 13.99
N ARG A 5 9.95 -12.56 14.17
CA ARG A 5 10.70 -12.07 15.34
C ARG A 5 9.87 -12.12 16.63
N LYS A 6 8.55 -12.06 16.49
CA LYS A 6 7.58 -12.16 17.58
C LYS A 6 7.05 -13.58 17.75
N SER A 7 7.52 -14.54 16.93
CA SER A 7 7.02 -15.91 16.87
C SER A 7 5.50 -15.99 16.71
N TRP A 8 4.93 -15.09 15.92
CA TRP A 8 3.49 -15.12 15.63
C TRP A 8 3.17 -16.15 14.54
N PRO A 9 2.05 -16.88 14.65
CA PRO A 9 1.67 -17.96 13.72
C PRO A 9 1.05 -17.38 12.44
N LEU A 10 1.72 -16.41 11.83
CA LEU A 10 1.38 -15.90 10.51
C LEU A 10 1.95 -16.86 9.47
N GLU A 11 1.08 -17.43 8.64
CA GLU A 11 1.45 -18.42 7.62
C GLU A 11 1.64 -17.75 6.26
N GLU A 12 0.72 -16.86 5.88
CA GLU A 12 0.75 -16.19 4.58
C GLU A 12 0.17 -14.76 4.67
N ILE A 13 0.71 -13.87 3.84
CA ILE A 13 0.13 -12.55 3.59
C ILE A 13 -0.15 -12.44 2.11
N VAL A 14 -1.39 -12.12 1.74
CA VAL A 14 -1.76 -11.76 0.37
C VAL A 14 -2.05 -10.26 0.32
N VAL A 15 -1.36 -9.56 -0.58
CA VAL A 15 -1.58 -8.14 -0.84
C VAL A 15 -2.09 -7.98 -2.26
N ARG A 16 -3.28 -7.39 -2.41
CA ARG A 16 -3.87 -7.07 -3.71
C ARG A 16 -3.84 -5.56 -3.89
N LEU A 17 -3.29 -5.11 -5.01
CA LEU A 17 -3.21 -3.70 -5.36
C LEU A 17 -4.06 -3.45 -6.61
N SER A 18 -4.91 -2.44 -6.54
CA SER A 18 -5.63 -1.91 -7.69
C SER A 18 -5.22 -0.46 -7.93
N HIS A 19 -5.22 -0.03 -9.19
CA HIS A 19 -4.92 1.33 -9.58
C HIS A 19 -6.01 1.83 -10.53
N ALA A 20 -6.49 3.05 -10.28
CA ALA A 20 -7.48 3.72 -11.12
C ALA A 20 -7.22 5.22 -11.16
N LYS A 21 -7.61 5.87 -12.26
CA LYS A 21 -7.72 7.32 -12.31
C LYS A 21 -9.14 7.73 -11.93
N ILE A 22 -9.29 8.47 -10.85
CA ILE A 22 -10.56 9.02 -10.39
C ILE A 22 -10.60 10.53 -10.64
N HIS A 23 -11.80 11.11 -10.72
CA HIS A 23 -11.93 12.56 -10.76
C HIS A 23 -11.54 13.15 -9.40
N ALA A 24 -10.84 14.29 -9.39
CA ALA A 24 -10.36 14.94 -8.18
C ALA A 24 -11.51 15.23 -7.17
N SER A 25 -12.70 15.56 -7.67
CA SER A 25 -13.91 15.75 -6.87
C SER A 25 -14.37 14.51 -6.09
N HIS A 26 -13.87 13.32 -6.41
CA HIS A 26 -14.17 12.07 -5.70
C HIS A 26 -13.04 11.67 -4.72
N CYS A 27 -12.04 12.53 -4.52
CA CYS A 27 -11.01 12.34 -3.51
C CYS A 27 -11.21 13.37 -2.38
N GLU A 28 -11.81 12.93 -1.27
CA GLU A 28 -12.10 13.81 -0.13
C GLU A 28 -10.84 14.32 0.60
N THR A 29 -9.71 13.63 0.42
CA THR A 29 -8.46 13.88 1.15
C THR A 29 -7.34 14.42 0.26
N CYS A 30 -7.59 14.67 -1.03
CA CYS A 30 -6.57 15.17 -1.95
C CYS A 30 -6.49 16.69 -1.94
N GLU A 31 -5.28 17.25 -2.00
CA GLU A 31 -5.07 18.68 -2.22
C GLU A 31 -5.40 19.11 -3.67
N THR A 32 -5.27 18.18 -4.62
CA THR A 32 -5.68 18.39 -6.01
C THR A 32 -7.20 18.40 -6.11
N THR A 33 -7.77 19.54 -6.48
CA THR A 33 -9.23 19.75 -6.57
C THR A 33 -9.77 19.70 -8.00
N GLU A 34 -8.90 19.78 -9.01
CA GLU A 34 -9.26 19.75 -10.43
C GLU A 34 -8.47 18.67 -11.19
N GLY A 35 -9.10 18.06 -12.21
CA GLY A 35 -8.48 17.02 -13.03
C GLY A 35 -8.67 15.59 -12.50
N LYS A 36 -7.70 14.70 -12.78
CA LYS A 36 -7.74 13.29 -12.37
C LYS A 36 -6.63 12.99 -11.37
N VAL A 37 -6.96 12.21 -10.36
CA VAL A 37 -6.02 11.71 -9.35
C VAL A 37 -5.84 10.20 -9.54
N ASP A 38 -4.61 9.74 -9.41
CA ASP A 38 -4.32 8.31 -9.34
C ASP A 38 -4.68 7.78 -7.94
N ARG A 39 -5.71 6.93 -7.88
CA ARG A 39 -6.11 6.18 -6.69
C ARG A 39 -5.47 4.81 -6.74
N ILE A 40 -4.75 4.47 -5.68
CA ILE A 40 -4.23 3.12 -5.45
C ILE A 40 -4.96 2.57 -4.23
N GLU A 41 -5.58 1.39 -4.38
CA GLU A 41 -6.22 0.69 -3.27
C GLU A 41 -5.44 -0.57 -2.95
N ARG A 42 -5.47 -0.94 -1.68
CA ARG A 42 -4.72 -2.09 -1.18
C ARG A 42 -5.58 -2.90 -0.25
N ASP A 43 -5.84 -4.14 -0.63
CA ASP A 43 -6.46 -5.14 0.22
C ASP A 43 -5.38 -6.06 0.78
N ILE A 44 -5.38 -6.22 2.12
CA ILE A 44 -4.43 -7.10 2.82
C ILE A 44 -5.22 -8.22 3.48
N GLU A 45 -4.82 -9.44 3.17
CA GLU A 45 -5.33 -10.67 3.75
C GLU A 45 -4.21 -11.34 4.56
N LEU A 46 -4.49 -11.63 5.84
CA LEU A 46 -3.57 -12.26 6.78
C LEU A 46 -4.07 -13.67 7.08
N ILE A 47 -3.27 -14.68 6.80
CA ILE A 47 -3.62 -16.09 6.96
C ILE A 47 -2.76 -16.68 8.09
N GLY A 48 -3.42 -17.29 9.08
CA GLY A 48 -2.80 -17.89 10.27
C GLY A 48 -3.63 -17.70 11.54
N ASP A 49 -3.22 -18.34 12.64
CA ASP A 49 -3.91 -18.30 13.94
C ASP A 49 -3.58 -17.02 14.73
N LEU A 50 -3.98 -15.87 14.17
CA LEU A 50 -3.67 -14.56 14.71
C LEU A 50 -4.81 -14.02 15.57
N SER A 51 -4.47 -13.51 16.75
CA SER A 51 -5.41 -12.72 17.56
C SER A 51 -5.75 -11.40 16.86
N GLY A 52 -6.88 -10.80 17.22
CA GLY A 52 -7.28 -9.50 16.67
C GLY A 52 -6.23 -8.41 16.91
N GLU A 53 -5.55 -8.44 18.06
CA GLU A 53 -4.45 -7.50 18.35
C GLU A 53 -3.25 -7.72 17.42
N GLN A 54 -2.90 -8.98 17.13
CA GLN A 54 -1.83 -9.31 16.21
C GLN A 54 -2.16 -8.86 14.78
N GLN A 55 -3.40 -9.05 14.34
CA GLN A 55 -3.88 -8.60 13.02
C GLN A 55 -3.78 -7.08 12.88
N VAL A 56 -4.31 -6.32 13.86
CA VAL A 56 -4.23 -4.85 13.88
C VAL A 56 -2.77 -4.41 13.82
N ARG A 57 -1.90 -5.04 14.62
CA ARG A 57 -0.49 -4.67 14.66
C ARG A 57 0.26 -4.97 13.36
N LEU A 58 -0.08 -6.07 12.69
CA LEU A 58 0.48 -6.39 11.37
C LEU A 58 0.02 -5.38 10.32
N LEU A 59 -1.23 -4.93 10.37
CA LEU A 59 -1.77 -3.91 9.47
C LEU A 59 -1.03 -2.57 9.64
N GLU A 60 -0.84 -2.10 10.88
CA GLU A 60 -0.08 -0.87 11.17
C GLU A 60 1.36 -0.91 10.64
N ILE A 61 1.94 -2.10 10.53
CA ILE A 61 3.30 -2.30 10.01
C ILE A 61 3.30 -2.38 8.49
N ALA A 62 2.23 -2.93 7.89
CA ALA A 62 2.06 -2.91 6.44
C ALA A 62 1.97 -1.49 5.88
N ASP A 63 1.48 -0.52 6.64
CA ASP A 63 1.52 0.91 6.29
C ASP A 63 2.93 1.51 6.31
N ARG A 64 3.88 0.86 6.98
CA ARG A 64 5.29 1.30 7.01
C ARG A 64 6.13 0.68 5.90
N CYS A 65 5.51 -0.06 4.98
CA CYS A 65 6.20 -0.70 3.87
C CYS A 65 6.94 0.34 3.01
N PRO A 66 8.20 0.10 2.59
CA PRO A 66 8.96 1.02 1.76
C PRO A 66 8.21 1.49 0.50
N VAL A 67 7.38 0.62 -0.10
CA VAL A 67 6.57 0.97 -1.26
C VAL A 67 5.48 2.00 -0.92
N HIS A 68 4.83 1.91 0.24
CA HIS A 68 3.87 2.92 0.68
C HIS A 68 4.56 4.29 0.80
N ARG A 69 5.77 4.34 1.37
CA ARG A 69 6.55 5.59 1.43
C ARG A 69 6.85 6.15 0.03
N THR A 70 7.19 5.31 -0.93
CA THR A 70 7.42 5.73 -2.32
C THR A 70 6.17 6.35 -2.95
N LEU A 71 4.99 5.80 -2.69
CA LEU A 71 3.73 6.29 -3.24
C LEU A 71 3.28 7.64 -2.65
N HIS A 72 3.75 8.00 -1.46
CA HIS A 72 3.42 9.25 -0.77
C HIS A 72 4.54 10.31 -0.83
N SER A 73 5.68 10.01 -1.44
CA SER A 73 6.78 10.97 -1.62
C SER A 73 6.68 11.72 -2.95
N GLU A 74 7.50 12.74 -3.13
CA GLU A 74 7.71 13.34 -4.46
C GLU A 74 8.33 12.30 -5.39
N ILE A 75 7.64 11.97 -6.49
CA ILE A 75 8.07 10.97 -7.47
C ILE A 75 8.52 11.67 -8.74
N LEU A 76 9.81 11.52 -9.09
CA LEU A 76 10.33 11.85 -10.41
C LEU A 76 10.33 10.60 -11.30
N VAL A 77 9.57 10.62 -12.39
CA VAL A 77 9.56 9.54 -13.39
C VAL A 77 10.34 10.00 -14.63
N GLU A 78 11.51 9.39 -14.86
CA GLU A 78 12.28 9.59 -16.07
C GLU A 78 11.97 8.49 -17.10
N THR A 79 11.64 8.87 -18.33
CA THR A 79 11.44 7.93 -19.44
C THR A 79 12.56 8.12 -20.46
N ARG A 80 13.19 7.02 -20.87
CA ARG A 80 14.18 7.01 -21.95
C ARG A 80 13.80 5.94 -22.97
N LEU A 81 13.88 6.29 -24.25
CA LEU A 81 13.83 5.30 -25.32
C LEU A 81 15.18 4.57 -25.32
N TYR A 82 15.15 3.25 -25.07
CA TYR A 82 16.34 2.42 -25.17
C TYR A 82 16.50 1.99 -26.63
N ASP A 83 17.60 2.41 -27.24
CA ASP A 83 18.06 1.91 -28.54
C ASP A 83 19.30 1.04 -28.27
N PRO A 84 19.25 -0.28 -28.53
CA PRO A 84 20.26 -1.25 -28.11
C PRO A 84 21.63 -1.12 -28.79
#